data_AF-A0A5J4VFL5-F1
#
_entry.id   AF-A0A5J4VFL5-F1
#
_cell.length_a   1.000
_cell.length_b   1.000
_cell.length_c   1.000
_cell.angle_alpha   90.00
_cell.angle_beta   90.00
_cell.angle_gamma   90.00
#
_symmetry.space_group_name_H-M   'P 1'
#
loop_
_entity.id
_entity.type
_entity.pdbx_description
1 polymer ?
#
loop_
_entity_poly.entity_id
_entity_poly.type
_entity_poly.pdbx_seq_one_letter_code
_entity_poly.pdbx_strand_id
1 'polypeptide(L)'
;WCQENGLATEECIPYKAGEGVESPCPETCEDGSAIYRTPVDSYRYIDADNIQGEIYEYGPVSMGFIVYSDFMSYKSGVYVHQTGYIEGGHAVLIVGWGVEDDVPYWLVQNSWGTDWGENGFFKILRGSDHCECESNVTAGYPECID
;
A
#
# COMPACT_ATOMS: atom_id res chain seq x y z
N TRP A 1 -6.58 -12.98 7.37
CA TRP A 1 -6.57 -12.44 8.75
C TRP A 1 -7.71 -11.45 8.98
N CYS A 2 -7.74 -10.30 8.28
CA CYS A 2 -8.74 -9.25 8.54
C CYS A 2 -10.20 -9.71 8.41
N GLN A 3 -10.49 -10.65 7.50
CA GLN A 3 -11.83 -11.22 7.34
C GLN A 3 -12.30 -12.01 8.58
N GLU A 4 -11.39 -12.75 9.23
CA GLU A 4 -11.72 -13.63 10.36
C GLU A 4 -11.61 -12.92 11.72
N ASN A 5 -10.69 -11.96 11.84
CA ASN A 5 -10.31 -11.38 13.13
C ASN A 5 -10.62 -9.87 13.23
N GLY A 6 -10.81 -9.20 12.09
CA GLY A 6 -10.96 -7.75 12.02
C GLY A 6 -9.73 -6.95 12.46
N LEU A 7 -9.86 -5.62 12.33
CA LEU A 7 -8.84 -4.65 12.73
C LEU A 7 -9.44 -3.64 13.72
N ALA A 8 -8.62 -3.21 14.68
CA ALA A 8 -8.96 -2.10 15.57
C ALA A 8 -8.64 -0.76 14.90
N THR A 9 -9.20 0.32 15.43
CA THR A 9 -8.87 1.69 14.99
C THR A 9 -7.49 2.11 15.49
N GLU A 10 -6.86 3.05 14.78
CA GLU A 10 -5.61 3.70 15.21
C GLU A 10 -5.76 4.38 16.58
N GLU A 11 -6.94 4.90 16.91
CA GLU A 11 -7.22 5.49 18.23
C GLU A 11 -7.20 4.43 19.35
N CYS A 12 -7.64 3.20 19.08
CA CYS A 12 -7.62 2.12 20.06
C CYS A 12 -6.21 1.50 20.17
N ILE A 13 -5.56 1.20 19.05
CA ILE A 13 -4.22 0.59 18.98
C ILE A 13 -3.34 1.45 18.06
N PRO A 14 -2.69 2.50 18.58
CA PRO A 14 -1.88 3.39 17.75
C PRO A 14 -0.56 2.76 17.34
N TYR A 15 -0.03 3.20 16.20
CA TYR A 15 1.27 2.79 15.69
C TYR A 15 2.41 3.29 16.59
N LYS A 16 3.21 2.36 17.12
CA LYS A 16 4.35 2.65 18.03
C LYS A 16 5.72 2.24 17.48
N ALA A 17 5.77 1.49 16.38
CA ALA A 17 6.99 0.85 15.89
C ALA A 17 7.96 1.79 15.12
N GLY A 18 7.82 3.11 15.26
CA GLY A 18 8.68 4.10 14.59
C GLY A 18 10.19 3.93 14.86
N GLU A 19 10.58 3.30 15.97
CA GLU A 19 11.98 2.99 16.31
C GLU A 19 12.34 1.49 16.18
N GLY A 20 11.47 0.69 15.53
CA GLY A 20 11.69 -0.75 15.35
C GLY A 20 11.47 -1.60 16.61
N VAL A 21 10.82 -1.04 17.64
CA VAL A 21 10.44 -1.76 18.85
C VAL A 21 9.00 -2.24 18.73
N GLU A 22 8.82 -3.55 18.70
CA GLU A 22 7.49 -4.18 18.70
C GLU A 22 7.03 -4.42 20.14
N SER A 23 5.85 -3.87 20.48
CA SER A 23 5.19 -4.16 21.75
C SER A 23 4.35 -5.44 21.62
N PRO A 24 4.12 -6.19 22.71
CA PRO A 24 3.16 -7.29 22.71
C PRO A 24 1.78 -6.83 22.21
N CYS A 25 1.03 -7.74 21.58
CA CYS A 25 -0.34 -7.47 21.17
C CYS A 25 -1.18 -7.04 22.39
N PRO A 26 -1.81 -5.86 22.38
CA PRO A 26 -2.52 -5.35 23.54
C PRO A 26 -3.83 -6.10 23.77
N GLU A 27 -4.25 -6.15 25.03
CA GLU A 27 -5.54 -6.74 25.45
C GLU A 27 -6.67 -5.70 25.55
N THR A 28 -6.34 -4.41 25.70
CA THR A 28 -7.26 -3.27 25.75
C THR A 28 -6.79 -2.12 24.85
N CYS A 29 -7.68 -1.19 24.52
CA CYS A 29 -7.32 0.06 23.86
C CYS A 29 -6.41 0.93 24.73
N GLU A 30 -5.78 1.96 24.13
CA GLU A 30 -4.90 2.90 24.85
C GLU A 30 -5.60 3.64 26.00
N ASP A 31 -6.90 3.89 25.89
CA ASP A 31 -7.74 4.50 26.94
C ASP A 31 -8.23 3.50 28.00
N GLY A 32 -7.91 2.20 27.85
CA GLY A 32 -8.33 1.11 28.73
C GLY A 32 -9.66 0.45 28.35
N SER A 33 -10.34 0.87 27.28
CA SER A 33 -11.58 0.23 26.82
C SER A 33 -11.33 -1.17 26.21
N ALA A 34 -12.40 -1.94 26.05
CA ALA A 34 -12.33 -3.20 25.30
C ALA A 34 -12.02 -2.94 23.83
N ILE A 35 -11.23 -3.83 23.20
CA ILE A 35 -10.90 -3.73 21.78
C ILE A 35 -12.11 -4.16 20.95
N TYR A 36 -12.61 -3.25 20.12
CA TYR A 36 -13.56 -3.56 19.04
C TYR A 36 -12.79 -3.74 17.73
N ARG A 37 -13.13 -4.78 16.96
CA ARG A 37 -12.48 -5.10 15.68
C ARG A 37 -13.51 -5.15 14.57
N THR A 38 -13.24 -4.43 13.48
CA THR A 38 -14.09 -4.42 12.29
C THR A 38 -13.52 -5.38 11.25
N PRO A 39 -14.25 -6.45 10.86
CA PRO A 39 -13.84 -7.34 9.80
C PRO A 39 -13.99 -6.69 8.42
N VAL A 40 -13.27 -7.25 7.44
CA VAL A 40 -13.62 -7.06 6.03
C VAL A 40 -14.59 -8.16 5.63
N ASP A 41 -15.57 -7.84 4.80
CA ASP A 41 -16.51 -8.83 4.27
C ASP A 41 -15.79 -9.81 3.34
N SER A 42 -14.97 -9.29 2.42
CA SER A 42 -14.21 -10.09 1.47
C SER A 42 -12.91 -9.43 1.05
N TYR A 43 -12.04 -10.21 0.38
CA TYR A 43 -10.82 -9.72 -0.25
C TYR A 43 -10.62 -10.41 -1.60
N ARG A 44 -9.86 -9.78 -2.50
CA ARG A 44 -9.58 -10.30 -3.83
C ARG A 44 -8.14 -10.03 -4.25
N TYR A 45 -7.61 -10.93 -5.06
CA TYR A 45 -6.46 -10.66 -5.93
C TYR A 45 -6.97 -10.00 -7.21
N ILE A 46 -6.27 -8.98 -7.67
CA ILE A 46 -6.68 -8.18 -8.82
C ILE A 46 -5.67 -8.42 -9.93
N ASP A 47 -6.14 -8.93 -11.06
CA ASP A 47 -5.31 -9.09 -12.26
C ASP A 47 -4.95 -7.72 -12.85
N ALA A 48 -3.79 -7.61 -13.48
CA ALA A 48 -3.22 -6.37 -14.03
C ALA A 48 -4.24 -5.55 -14.87
N ASP A 49 -4.98 -6.21 -15.76
CA ASP A 49 -5.97 -5.57 -16.64
C ASP A 49 -7.15 -4.96 -15.88
N ASN A 50 -7.40 -5.38 -14.64
CA ASN A 50 -8.53 -4.96 -13.82
C ASN A 50 -8.17 -3.92 -12.77
N ILE A 51 -6.89 -3.65 -12.51
CA ILE A 51 -6.44 -2.73 -11.44
C ILE A 51 -7.08 -1.34 -11.60
N GLN A 52 -7.13 -0.80 -12.82
CA GLN A 52 -7.74 0.53 -13.05
C GLN A 52 -9.24 0.54 -12.73
N GLY A 53 -9.96 -0.53 -13.10
CA GLY A 53 -11.39 -0.67 -12.84
C GLY A 53 -11.67 -0.81 -11.34
N GLU A 54 -10.85 -1.59 -10.64
CA GLU A 54 -10.94 -1.77 -9.20
C GLU A 54 -10.76 -0.43 -8.46
N ILE A 55 -9.72 0.33 -8.82
CA ILE A 55 -9.46 1.63 -8.20
C ILE A 55 -10.58 2.63 -8.51
N TYR A 56 -11.12 2.62 -9.72
CA TYR A 56 -12.22 3.50 -10.11
C TYR A 56 -13.49 3.26 -9.29
N GLU A 57 -13.87 1.99 -9.12
CA GLU A 57 -15.15 1.61 -8.52
C GLU A 57 -15.09 1.55 -6.99
N TYR A 58 -14.00 1.00 -6.44
CA TYR A 58 -13.90 0.66 -5.02
C TYR A 58 -12.78 1.40 -4.27
N GLY A 59 -11.91 2.11 -4.99
CA GLY A 59 -10.83 2.89 -4.39
C GLY A 59 -9.50 2.14 -4.29
N PRO A 60 -8.56 2.65 -3.48
CA PRO A 60 -7.16 2.21 -3.53
C PRO A 60 -6.94 0.71 -3.27
N VAL A 61 -5.91 0.15 -3.92
CA VAL A 61 -5.52 -1.27 -3.80
C VAL A 61 -4.11 -1.43 -3.24
N SER A 62 -3.87 -2.50 -2.50
CA SER A 62 -2.54 -2.85 -2.00
C SER A 62 -1.72 -3.53 -3.09
N MET A 63 -0.47 -3.10 -3.27
CA MET A 63 0.48 -3.59 -4.26
C MET A 63 1.77 -4.05 -3.59
N GLY A 64 2.23 -5.25 -3.93
CA GLY A 64 3.61 -5.69 -3.70
C GLY A 64 4.48 -5.42 -4.92
N PHE A 65 5.71 -4.95 -4.73
CA PHE A 65 6.70 -4.81 -5.80
C PHE A 65 8.13 -5.04 -5.28
N ILE A 66 9.07 -5.27 -6.20
CA ILE A 66 10.48 -5.41 -5.88
C ILE A 66 11.16 -4.04 -5.82
N VAL A 67 11.74 -3.74 -4.66
CA VAL A 67 12.55 -2.54 -4.45
C VAL A 67 13.98 -2.82 -4.89
N TYR A 68 14.52 -1.88 -5.66
CA TYR A 68 15.93 -1.83 -6.02
C TYR A 68 16.60 -0.64 -5.34
N SER A 69 17.92 -0.70 -5.16
CA SER A 69 18.66 0.34 -4.44
C SER A 69 18.56 1.73 -5.07
N ASP A 70 18.30 1.85 -6.39
CA ASP A 70 18.06 3.13 -7.05
C ASP A 70 16.72 3.77 -6.64
N PHE A 71 15.68 2.97 -6.36
CA PHE A 71 14.39 3.44 -5.84
C PHE A 71 14.51 4.21 -4.52
N MET A 72 15.46 3.83 -3.66
CA MET A 72 15.69 4.49 -2.37
C MET A 72 15.99 5.99 -2.53
N SER A 73 16.54 6.36 -3.68
CA SER A 73 16.92 7.74 -4.03
C SER A 73 15.85 8.52 -4.80
N TYR A 74 14.68 7.91 -5.07
CA TYR A 74 13.60 8.52 -5.83
C TYR A 74 13.20 9.91 -5.30
N LYS A 75 12.91 10.83 -6.24
CA LYS A 75 12.49 12.21 -5.95
C LYS A 75 11.25 12.63 -6.72
N SER A 76 11.16 12.29 -8.01
CA SER A 76 10.05 12.70 -8.87
C SER A 76 10.04 11.91 -10.19
N GLY A 77 8.93 12.01 -10.91
CA GLY A 77 8.75 11.45 -12.25
C GLY A 77 8.33 9.99 -12.24
N VAL A 78 8.17 9.38 -13.42
CA VAL A 78 7.85 7.95 -13.52
C VAL A 78 9.09 7.11 -13.27
N TYR A 79 9.10 6.40 -12.14
CA TYR A 79 10.18 5.49 -11.80
C TYR A 79 10.24 4.32 -12.78
N VAL A 80 11.44 4.15 -13.35
CA VAL A 80 11.87 2.98 -14.10
C VAL A 80 13.22 2.58 -13.52
N HIS A 81 13.31 1.33 -13.07
CA HIS A 81 14.56 0.78 -12.56
C HIS A 81 15.60 0.77 -13.67
N GLN A 82 16.80 1.26 -13.39
CA GLN A 82 17.90 1.29 -14.35
C GLN A 82 19.17 0.63 -13.82
N THR A 83 19.41 0.73 -12.51
CA THR A 83 20.68 0.30 -11.90
C THR A 83 20.49 -0.13 -10.45
N GLY A 84 21.44 -0.88 -9.91
CA GLY A 84 21.43 -1.24 -8.49
C GLY A 84 20.97 -2.66 -8.22
N TYR A 85 21.03 -3.06 -6.96
CA TYR A 85 20.71 -4.40 -6.51
C TYR A 85 19.33 -4.46 -5.85
N ILE A 86 18.77 -5.66 -5.71
CA ILE A 86 17.48 -5.89 -5.06
C ILE A 86 17.62 -5.67 -3.55
N GLU A 87 16.79 -4.78 -3.00
CA GLU A 87 16.67 -4.52 -1.56
C GLU A 87 15.60 -5.44 -0.92
N GLY A 88 14.62 -5.91 -1.70
CA GLY A 88 13.60 -6.85 -1.26
C GLY A 88 12.23 -6.57 -1.84
N GLY A 89 11.19 -7.20 -1.28
CA GLY A 89 9.80 -6.88 -1.58
C GLY A 89 9.27 -5.78 -0.66
N HIS A 90 8.38 -4.92 -1.17
CA HIS A 90 7.74 -3.85 -0.41
C HIS A 90 6.26 -3.76 -0.75
N ALA A 91 5.43 -3.41 0.24
CA ALA A 91 3.99 -3.29 0.10
C ALA A 91 3.57 -1.81 0.24
N VAL A 92 2.76 -1.35 -0.69
CA VAL A 92 2.36 0.06 -0.88
C VAL A 92 0.94 0.14 -1.42
N LEU A 93 0.37 1.34 -1.54
CA LEU A 93 -1.01 1.54 -1.95
C LEU A 93 -1.09 2.25 -3.31
N ILE A 94 -1.70 1.63 -4.32
CA ILE A 94 -2.02 2.31 -5.58
C ILE A 94 -3.29 3.12 -5.37
N VAL A 95 -3.20 4.44 -5.59
CA VAL A 95 -4.31 5.38 -5.39
C VAL A 95 -4.84 5.97 -6.70
N GLY A 96 -4.18 5.69 -7.82
CA GLY A 96 -4.59 6.18 -9.13
C GLY A 96 -3.62 5.78 -10.24
N TRP A 97 -3.84 6.32 -11.42
CA TRP A 97 -3.00 6.13 -12.60
C TRP A 97 -3.03 7.37 -13.47
N GLY A 98 -2.07 7.47 -14.39
CA GLY A 98 -2.05 8.56 -15.35
C GLY A 98 -1.08 8.32 -16.49
N VAL A 99 -0.78 9.40 -17.19
CA VAL A 99 0.25 9.49 -18.22
C VAL A 99 1.04 10.77 -17.97
N GLU A 100 2.37 10.69 -17.95
CA GLU A 100 3.30 11.81 -17.85
C GLU A 100 4.30 11.68 -18.99
N ASP A 101 4.42 12.70 -19.85
CA ASP A 101 5.30 12.70 -21.02
C ASP A 101 5.19 11.42 -21.89
N ASP A 102 3.94 11.05 -22.21
CA ASP A 102 3.58 9.82 -22.95
C ASP A 102 3.93 8.50 -22.24
N VAL A 103 4.35 8.53 -20.97
CA VAL A 103 4.65 7.36 -20.15
C VAL A 103 3.49 7.06 -19.20
N PRO A 104 2.81 5.90 -19.31
CA PRO A 104 1.77 5.49 -18.38
C PRO A 104 2.35 5.13 -17.01
N TYR A 105 1.68 5.53 -15.94
CA TYR A 105 2.13 5.25 -14.57
C TYR A 105 0.99 4.82 -13.64
N TRP A 106 1.35 4.12 -12.56
CA TRP A 106 0.58 4.01 -11.33
C TRP A 106 0.99 5.11 -10.36
N LEU A 107 0.01 5.80 -9.76
CA LEU A 107 0.25 6.74 -8.66
C LEU A 107 0.15 5.97 -7.35
N VAL A 108 1.21 5.99 -6.56
CA VAL A 108 1.36 5.12 -5.41
C VAL A 108 1.67 5.94 -4.15
N GLN A 109 0.93 5.69 -3.09
CA GLN A 109 1.20 6.20 -1.75
C GLN A 109 2.20 5.27 -1.06
N ASN A 110 3.34 5.82 -0.67
CA ASN A 110 4.36 5.09 0.10
C ASN A 110 4.12 5.24 1.61
N SER A 111 4.88 4.50 2.41
CA SER A 111 4.78 4.43 3.87
C SER A 111 6.00 5.03 4.59
N TRP A 112 6.79 5.87 3.91
CA TRP A 112 8.07 6.42 4.41
C TRP A 112 8.02 7.91 4.77
N GLY A 113 6.82 8.42 5.08
CA GLY A 113 6.60 9.81 5.43
C GLY A 113 6.57 10.76 4.23
N THR A 114 6.14 11.99 4.47
CA THR A 114 5.89 12.99 3.43
C THR A 114 7.16 13.60 2.83
N ASP A 115 8.30 13.50 3.53
CA ASP A 115 9.57 14.08 3.06
C ASP A 115 10.24 13.23 1.97
N TRP A 116 9.71 12.02 1.73
CA TRP A 116 10.20 11.10 0.72
C TRP A 116 9.43 11.25 -0.60
N GLY A 117 10.12 11.15 -1.74
CA GLY A 117 9.49 11.22 -3.07
C GLY A 117 8.71 12.52 -3.32
N GLU A 118 7.55 12.39 -3.95
CA GLU A 118 6.62 13.49 -4.25
C GLU A 118 5.61 13.63 -3.11
N ASN A 119 6.01 14.23 -1.98
CA ASN A 119 5.18 14.38 -0.77
C ASN A 119 4.68 13.05 -0.17
N GLY A 120 5.53 12.02 -0.17
CA GLY A 120 5.20 10.66 0.28
C GLY A 120 4.64 9.75 -0.82
N PHE A 121 4.52 10.26 -2.05
CA PHE A 121 4.06 9.50 -3.20
C PHE A 121 5.19 9.21 -4.20
N PHE A 122 4.95 8.26 -5.08
CA PHE A 122 5.76 8.04 -6.26
C PHE A 122 4.89 7.59 -7.43
N LYS A 123 5.47 7.71 -8.62
CA LYS A 123 4.92 7.14 -9.85
C LYS A 123 5.83 5.99 -10.29
N ILE A 124 5.26 4.88 -10.74
CA ILE A 124 6.00 3.73 -11.31
C ILE A 124 5.39 3.35 -12.65
N LEU A 125 6.24 2.88 -13.57
CA LEU A 125 5.82 2.46 -14.91
C LEU A 125 4.69 1.43 -14.86
N ARG A 126 3.62 1.71 -15.60
CA ARG A 126 2.43 0.86 -15.72
C ARG A 126 2.36 0.17 -17.08
N GLY A 127 1.81 -1.03 -17.11
CA GLY A 127 1.48 -1.80 -18.30
C GLY A 127 2.58 -2.76 -18.76
N SER A 128 3.59 -2.98 -17.92
CA SER A 128 4.70 -3.89 -18.21
C SER A 128 5.13 -4.74 -17.01
N ASP A 129 4.29 -4.80 -15.97
CA ASP A 129 4.61 -5.44 -14.69
C ASP A 129 6.00 -5.04 -14.15
N HIS A 130 6.33 -3.75 -14.28
CA HIS A 130 7.66 -3.24 -13.95
C HIS A 130 7.95 -3.45 -12.46
N CYS A 131 9.10 -4.06 -12.13
CA CYS A 131 9.41 -4.47 -10.75
C CYS A 131 8.33 -5.38 -10.13
N GLU A 132 7.61 -6.18 -10.93
CA GLU A 132 6.54 -7.08 -10.49
C GLU A 132 5.34 -6.36 -9.82
N CYS A 133 5.16 -5.07 -10.11
CA CYS A 133 4.18 -4.21 -9.44
C CYS A 133 2.71 -4.48 -9.84
N GLU A 134 2.46 -5.32 -10.83
CA GLU A 134 1.11 -5.69 -11.30
C GLU A 134 0.79 -7.16 -10.98
N SER A 135 1.78 -7.93 -10.50
CA SER A 135 1.67 -9.35 -10.19
C SER A 135 1.10 -9.66 -8.80
N ASN A 136 1.17 -8.73 -7.84
CA ASN A 136 0.69 -8.94 -6.48
C ASN A 136 -0.15 -7.76 -5.99
N VAL A 137 -1.37 -7.66 -6.53
CA VAL A 137 -2.33 -6.62 -6.17
C VAL A 137 -3.53 -7.23 -5.46
N THR A 138 -3.92 -6.63 -4.34
CA THR A 138 -5.04 -7.08 -3.52
C THR A 138 -5.95 -5.93 -3.11
N ALA A 139 -7.25 -6.23 -3.01
CA ALA A 139 -8.27 -5.33 -2.50
C ALA A 139 -9.01 -6.00 -1.34
N GLY A 140 -9.50 -5.19 -0.40
CA GLY A 140 -10.35 -5.62 0.70
C GLY A 140 -11.61 -4.78 0.75
N TYR A 141 -12.76 -5.42 0.99
CA TYR A 141 -14.07 -4.78 1.01
C TYR A 141 -14.59 -4.78 2.45
N PRO A 142 -14.61 -3.64 3.14
CA PRO A 142 -15.11 -3.56 4.50
C PRO A 142 -16.62 -3.81 4.55
N GLU A 143 -17.08 -4.43 5.63
CA GLU A 143 -18.51 -4.46 5.94
C GLU A 143 -18.90 -3.07 6.47
N CYS A 144 -19.85 -2.40 5.80
CA CYS A 144 -20.38 -1.14 6.31
C CYS A 144 -21.14 -1.44 7.63
N ILE A 145 -20.71 -0.82 8.72
CA ILE A 145 -21.46 -0.87 9.98
C ILE A 145 -22.51 0.24 9.90
N ASP A 146 -23.78 -0.16 9.76
CA ASP A 146 -24.95 0.74 9.85
C ASP A 146 -25.13 1.34 11.25
#